data_AF-A0A7Y8M9F7-F1
#
_entry.id   AF-A0A7Y8M9F7-F1
#
_cell.length_a   1.000
_cell.length_b   1.000
_cell.length_c   1.000
_cell.angle_alpha   90.00
_cell.angle_beta   90.00
_cell.angle_gamma   90.00
#
_symmetry.space_group_name_H-M   'P 1'
#
loop_
_entity.id
_entity.type
_entity.pdbx_description
1 polymer ?
#
loop_
_entity_poly.entity_id
_entity_poly.type
_entity_poly.pdbx_seq_one_letter_code
_entity_poly.pdbx_strand_id
1 'polypeptide(L)'
;MRKWMVPLAAALAMGFALGPALAGSTATLAAPVEKETQVIKDGKIWRCEGDRCATDAEYETVNRLVRACRAIVDEAGPVTDVTSGDDRLGPDELAACNR
;
A
#
# COMPACT_ATOMS: atom_id res chain seq x y z
N MET A 1 -8.95 -2.00 40.49
CA MET A 1 -8.44 -3.31 40.02
C MET A 1 -8.76 -3.45 38.54
N ARG A 2 -7.82 -3.06 37.68
CA ARG A 2 -8.02 -2.89 36.24
C ARG A 2 -7.60 -4.16 35.52
N LYS A 3 -8.57 -5.04 35.22
CA LYS A 3 -8.39 -6.23 34.38
C LYS A 3 -8.65 -5.84 32.93
N TRP A 4 -7.58 -5.54 32.21
CA TRP A 4 -7.63 -5.44 30.74
C TRP A 4 -7.70 -6.86 30.19
N MET A 5 -8.86 -7.27 29.71
CA MET A 5 -9.00 -8.40 28.79
C MET A 5 -8.91 -7.83 27.38
N VAL A 6 -7.78 -8.04 26.71
CA VAL A 6 -7.66 -7.84 25.27
C VAL A 6 -7.99 -9.17 24.62
N PRO A 7 -9.11 -9.31 23.89
CA PRO A 7 -9.34 -10.51 23.12
C PRO A 7 -8.43 -10.46 21.88
N LEU A 8 -7.60 -11.49 21.75
CA LEU A 8 -6.81 -11.77 20.56
C LEU A 8 -7.78 -12.24 19.46
N ALA A 9 -8.37 -11.31 18.71
CA ALA A 9 -9.12 -11.63 17.50
C ALA A 9 -8.15 -11.61 16.32
N ALA A 10 -7.76 -12.81 15.87
CA ALA A 10 -7.03 -12.99 14.63
C ALA A 10 -7.91 -12.50 13.47
N ALA A 11 -7.56 -11.34 12.88
CA ALA A 11 -8.13 -10.88 11.64
C ALA A 11 -7.63 -11.79 10.51
N LEU A 12 -8.47 -12.73 10.09
CA LEU A 12 -8.32 -13.43 8.82
C LEU A 12 -8.54 -12.41 7.70
N ALA A 13 -7.46 -11.78 7.24
CA ALA A 13 -7.47 -11.04 5.99
C ALA A 13 -7.61 -12.04 4.84
N MET A 14 -8.86 -12.27 4.41
CA MET A 14 -9.15 -12.98 3.15
C MET A 14 -8.83 -12.02 1.99
N GLY A 15 -7.54 -11.86 1.68
CA GLY A 15 -7.08 -11.17 0.50
C GLY A 15 -7.22 -12.05 -0.74
N PHE A 16 -8.40 -12.08 -1.35
CA PHE A 16 -8.56 -12.64 -2.69
C PHE A 16 -9.15 -11.58 -3.63
N ALA A 17 -8.27 -10.95 -4.40
CA ALA A 17 -8.64 -10.28 -5.64
C ALA A 17 -7.45 -10.37 -6.62
N LEU A 18 -7.41 -11.46 -7.38
CA LEU A 18 -6.61 -11.56 -8.61
C LEU A 18 -7.29 -10.67 -9.67
N GLY A 19 -7.08 -9.35 -9.57
CA GLY A 19 -7.27 -8.45 -10.71
C GLY A 19 -6.19 -8.72 -11.77
N PRO A 20 -6.41 -8.34 -13.03
CA PRO A 20 -5.39 -8.48 -14.06
C PRO A 20 -4.09 -7.85 -13.55
N ALA A 21 -2.98 -8.59 -13.68
CA ALA A 21 -1.65 -8.04 -13.47
C ALA A 21 -1.40 -7.00 -14.58
N LEU A 22 -1.89 -5.78 -14.36
CA LEU A 22 -1.53 -4.62 -15.15
C LEU A 22 -0.02 -4.45 -14.97
N ALA A 23 0.74 -4.43 -16.06
CA ALA A 23 2.14 -4.00 -16.02
C ALA A 23 2.16 -2.62 -15.35
N GLY A 24 2.75 -2.54 -14.16
CA GLY A 24 2.48 -1.44 -13.25
C GLY A 24 2.89 -1.74 -11.81
N SER A 25 2.63 -0.78 -10.93
CA SER A 25 3.01 -0.86 -9.51
C SER A 25 1.79 -1.04 -8.62
N THR A 26 1.97 -1.77 -7.53
CA THR A 26 0.87 -2.05 -6.58
C THR A 26 1.33 -1.78 -5.15
N ALA A 27 0.39 -1.36 -4.31
CA ALA A 27 0.58 -1.21 -2.88
C ALA A 27 -0.64 -1.78 -2.15
N THR A 28 -0.38 -2.42 -1.01
CA THR A 28 -1.42 -2.94 -0.12
C THR A 28 -1.44 -2.09 1.14
N LEU A 29 -2.59 -1.55 1.49
CA LEU A 29 -2.81 -0.74 2.69
C LEU A 29 -2.99 -1.64 3.92
N ALA A 30 -2.68 -1.11 5.10
CA ALA A 30 -2.92 -1.76 6.37
C ALA A 30 -4.40 -1.74 6.77
N ALA A 31 -5.16 -0.77 6.26
CA ALA A 31 -6.60 -0.66 6.42
C ALA A 31 -7.23 -0.21 5.10
N PRO A 32 -8.44 -0.66 4.77
CA PRO A 32 -9.10 -0.27 3.52
C PRO A 32 -9.51 1.21 3.55
N VAL A 33 -9.45 1.86 2.39
CA VAL A 33 -10.07 3.19 2.19
C VAL A 33 -11.59 3.04 2.15
N GLU A 34 -12.29 3.99 2.77
CA GLU A 34 -13.77 4.02 2.80
C GLU A 34 -14.39 4.37 1.43
N LYS A 35 -13.62 5.05 0.56
CA LYS A 35 -14.01 5.46 -0.79
C LYS A 35 -12.81 5.41 -1.71
N GLU A 36 -13.05 5.22 -3.02
CA GLU A 36 -11.98 5.30 -4.02
C GLU A 36 -11.19 6.60 -3.85
N THR A 37 -9.88 6.45 -3.70
CA THR A 37 -8.95 7.56 -3.45
C THR A 37 -7.92 7.58 -4.56
N GLN A 38 -7.66 8.76 -5.14
CA GLN A 38 -6.63 8.93 -6.16
C GLN A 38 -5.43 9.67 -5.57
N VAL A 39 -4.25 9.10 -5.75
CA VAL A 39 -2.98 9.67 -5.29
C VAL A 39 -2.14 9.98 -6.51
N ILE A 40 -1.71 11.23 -6.66
CA ILE A 40 -0.94 11.68 -7.82
C ILE A 40 0.48 12.00 -7.37
N LYS A 41 1.46 11.27 -7.89
CA LYS A 41 2.89 11.52 -7.61
C LYS A 41 3.70 11.45 -8.88
N ASP A 42 4.50 12.50 -9.13
CA ASP A 42 5.39 12.60 -10.28
C ASP A 42 4.65 12.33 -11.62
N GLY A 43 3.39 12.78 -11.73
CA GLY A 43 2.54 12.58 -12.92
C GLY A 43 1.92 11.19 -13.07
N LYS A 44 2.19 10.27 -12.13
CA LYS A 44 1.62 8.91 -12.09
C LYS A 44 0.39 8.92 -11.19
N ILE A 45 -0.70 8.32 -11.66
CA ILE A 45 -1.97 8.25 -10.93
C ILE A 45 -2.07 6.86 -10.30
N TRP A 46 -2.16 6.85 -8.98
CA TRP A 46 -2.50 5.68 -8.18
C TRP A 46 -3.98 5.72 -7.84
N ARG A 47 -4.70 4.63 -8.13
CA ARG A 47 -6.08 4.43 -7.68
C ARG A 47 -6.07 3.45 -6.52
N CYS A 48 -6.57 3.89 -5.37
CA CYS A 48 -6.77 3.10 -4.17
C CYS A 48 -8.26 2.76 -4.01
N GLU A 49 -8.58 1.47 -3.97
CA GLU A 49 -9.92 0.93 -3.74
C GLU A 49 -9.82 -0.21 -2.73
N GLY A 50 -10.61 -0.16 -1.66
CA GLY A 50 -10.44 -1.08 -0.53
C GLY A 50 -9.04 -0.94 0.05
N ASP A 51 -8.33 -2.05 0.22
CA ASP A 51 -6.95 -2.06 0.72
C ASP A 51 -5.89 -2.07 -0.40
N ARG A 52 -6.27 -1.88 -1.66
CA ARG A 52 -5.35 -1.99 -2.80
C ARG A 52 -5.20 -0.67 -3.52
N CYS A 53 -3.96 -0.25 -3.70
CA CYS A 53 -3.59 0.84 -4.59
C CYS A 53 -2.86 0.28 -5.82
N ALA A 54 -3.18 0.79 -7.01
CA ALA A 54 -2.50 0.40 -8.24
C ALA A 54 -2.28 1.60 -9.17
N THR A 55 -1.20 1.53 -9.95
CA THR A 55 -0.90 2.45 -11.05
C THR A 55 -0.40 1.63 -12.24
N ASP A 56 -0.66 2.10 -13.46
CA ASP A 56 -0.12 1.57 -14.71
C ASP A 56 1.36 1.91 -14.92
N ALA A 57 1.92 2.73 -14.04
CA ALA A 57 3.31 3.11 -14.07
C ALA A 57 4.22 2.15 -13.30
N GLU A 58 5.37 1.82 -13.88
CA GLU A 58 6.50 1.24 -13.16
C GLU A 58 7.44 2.34 -12.66
N TYR A 59 8.27 1.98 -11.67
CA TYR A 59 9.31 2.82 -11.09
C TYR A 59 10.66 2.20 -11.36
N GLU A 60 11.58 3.01 -11.88
CA GLU A 60 12.88 2.55 -12.35
C GLU A 60 13.88 2.29 -11.21
N THR A 61 13.54 2.70 -9.99
CA THR A 61 14.38 2.54 -8.80
C THR A 61 13.54 2.43 -7.54
N VAL A 62 14.03 1.66 -6.56
CA VAL A 62 13.47 1.54 -5.20
C VAL A 62 13.25 2.90 -4.54
N ASN A 63 14.21 3.84 -4.66
CA ASN A 63 14.07 5.17 -4.07
C ASN A 63 12.89 5.99 -4.63
N ARG A 64 12.57 5.83 -5.92
CA ARG A 64 11.37 6.47 -6.49
C ARG A 64 10.09 5.80 -6.00
N LEU A 65 10.11 4.47 -5.88
CA LEU A 65 9.01 3.69 -5.33
C LEU A 65 8.72 4.06 -3.86
N VAL A 66 9.76 4.27 -3.03
CA VAL A 66 9.60 4.78 -1.64
C VAL A 66 8.94 6.16 -1.61
N ARG A 67 9.26 7.07 -2.54
CA ARG A 67 8.61 8.39 -2.59
C ARG A 67 7.15 8.33 -3.03
N ALA A 68 6.82 7.42 -3.95
CA ALA A 68 5.45 7.14 -4.34
C ALA A 68 4.66 6.55 -3.18
N CYS A 69 5.27 5.58 -2.49
CA CYS A 69 4.73 4.97 -1.29
C CYS A 69 4.38 6.03 -0.22
N ARG A 70 5.26 7.00 0.04
CA ARG A 70 4.96 8.08 1.00
C ARG A 70 3.71 8.88 0.62
N ALA A 71 3.55 9.20 -0.66
CA ALA A 71 2.35 9.89 -1.12
C ALA A 71 1.08 9.04 -0.93
N ILE A 72 1.18 7.71 -1.08
CA ILE A 72 0.09 6.79 -0.77
C ILE A 72 -0.21 6.80 0.74
N VAL A 73 0.82 6.78 1.58
CA VAL A 73 0.66 6.82 3.04
C VAL A 73 -0.01 8.11 3.50
N ASP A 74 0.41 9.24 2.95
CA ASP A 74 -0.12 10.56 3.30
C ASP A 74 -1.64 10.68 2.98
N GLU A 75 -2.11 10.05 1.90
CA GLU A 75 -3.48 10.22 1.38
C GLU A 75 -4.42 9.04 1.67
N ALA A 76 -3.90 7.81 1.66
CA ALA A 76 -4.67 6.57 1.79
C ALA A 76 -4.33 5.76 3.06
N GLY A 77 -3.24 6.10 3.74
CA GLY A 77 -2.82 5.49 4.99
C GLY A 77 -1.71 4.43 4.87
N PRO A 78 -1.28 3.84 6.00
CA PRO A 78 -0.10 2.99 6.05
C PRO A 78 -0.17 1.80 5.10
N VAL A 79 0.96 1.38 4.55
CA VAL A 79 1.08 0.23 3.64
C VAL A 79 1.78 -0.97 4.28
N THR A 80 1.47 -2.16 3.79
CA THR A 80 2.05 -3.44 4.22
C THR A 80 2.89 -4.11 3.14
N ASP A 81 2.64 -3.84 1.86
CA ASP A 81 3.45 -4.32 0.73
C ASP A 81 3.44 -3.27 -0.39
N VAL A 82 4.55 -3.12 -1.11
CA VAL A 82 4.63 -2.27 -2.30
C VAL A 82 5.55 -2.94 -3.32
N THR A 83 5.07 -3.06 -4.56
CA THR A 83 5.79 -3.69 -5.66
C THR A 83 5.74 -2.84 -6.92
N SER A 84 6.76 -2.97 -7.76
CA SER A 84 6.86 -2.35 -9.08
C SER A 84 7.66 -3.28 -10.00
N GLY A 85 7.00 -3.93 -10.97
CA GLY A 85 7.64 -5.01 -11.72
C GLY A 85 8.22 -6.09 -10.80
N ASP A 86 9.51 -6.38 -10.95
CA ASP A 86 10.27 -7.31 -10.09
C ASP A 86 10.78 -6.69 -8.77
N ASP A 87 10.73 -5.36 -8.65
CA ASP A 87 11.14 -4.66 -7.44
C ASP A 87 10.03 -4.70 -6.37
N ARG A 88 10.44 -4.89 -5.12
CA ARG A 88 9.57 -4.84 -3.93
C ARG A 88 10.26 -4.03 -2.84
N LEU A 89 9.50 -3.21 -2.12
CA LEU A 89 10.02 -2.53 -0.93
C LEU A 89 10.24 -3.54 0.19
N GLY A 90 11.47 -3.57 0.72
CA GLY A 90 11.82 -4.38 1.88
C GLY A 90 11.35 -3.74 3.19
N PRO A 91 11.64 -4.39 4.34
CA PRO A 91 11.18 -3.92 5.65
C PRO A 91 11.68 -2.51 6.00
N ASP A 92 12.94 -2.20 5.69
CA ASP A 92 13.52 -0.89 5.97
C ASP A 92 12.90 0.20 5.08
N GLU A 93 12.65 -0.12 3.80
CA GLU A 93 11.96 0.79 2.88
C GLU A 93 10.50 1.03 3.28
N LEU A 94 9.79 -0.02 3.70
CA LEU A 94 8.42 0.09 4.21
C LEU A 94 8.38 0.92 5.50
N ALA A 95 9.33 0.74 6.42
CA ALA A 95 9.44 1.57 7.62
C ALA A 95 9.80 3.04 7.28
N ALA A 96 10.63 3.26 6.27
CA ALA A 96 10.98 4.60 5.80
C ALA A 96 9.84 5.29 5.03
N CYS A 97 8.91 4.52 4.48
CA CYS A 97 7.73 5.02 3.79
C CYS A 97 6.57 5.31 4.76
N ASN A 98 6.30 4.44 5.72
CA ASN A 98 5.20 4.54 6.69
C ASN A 98 5.42 5.57 7.81
N ARG A 99 6.31 6.54 7.60
CA ARG A 99 6.68 7.54 8.59
C ARG A 99 5.91 8.84 8.35
#